data_AF-A0A9X2YYE2-F1
#
_entry.id   AF-A0A9X2YYE2-F1
#
_cell.length_a   1.000
_cell.length_b   1.000
_cell.length_c   1.000
_cell.angle_alpha   90.00
_cell.angle_beta   90.00
_cell.angle_gamma   90.00
#
_symmetry.space_group_name_H-M   'P 1'
#
loop_
_entity.id
_entity.type
_entity.pdbx_description
1 polymer ?
#
loop_
_entity_poly.entity_id
_entity_poly.type
_entity_poly.pdbx_seq_one_letter_code
_entity_poly.pdbx_strand_id
1 'polypeptide(L)'
;MSDLSSRQRLDTPRTSRRRFTPRVDIEAVGRISESIARFLGTGRYLAIQTVLVVVWIAFNLIAVSLRFDPYPFILLNLAFSTQAAYAAPLILLAQNRQENRDRVALEEDRRRAEQTKADTEYLARELAALRIAVGEVVTRDYLRRELEEVRELLDELKAAKKPKKNVPAKPTRDWDESV
;
A
#
# COMPACT_ATOMS: atom_id res chain seq x y z
N MET A 1 -35.62 -10.74 -59.56
CA MET A 1 -35.63 -10.78 -58.09
C MET A 1 -34.73 -11.93 -57.68
N SER A 2 -33.54 -11.61 -57.16
CA SER A 2 -32.43 -12.53 -56.93
C SER A 2 -32.56 -13.23 -55.58
N ASP A 3 -32.78 -14.55 -55.59
CA ASP A 3 -32.73 -15.37 -54.38
C ASP A 3 -31.28 -15.73 -54.04
N LEU A 4 -30.78 -15.12 -52.96
CA LEU A 4 -29.42 -15.28 -52.42
C LEU A 4 -29.41 -16.30 -51.28
N SER A 5 -29.83 -17.55 -51.52
CA SER A 5 -29.87 -18.57 -50.45
C SER A 5 -28.71 -19.57 -50.46
N SER A 6 -27.51 -19.15 -50.88
CA SER A 6 -26.31 -20.00 -50.86
C SER A 6 -25.07 -19.24 -50.38
N ARG A 7 -25.06 -18.85 -49.11
CA ARG A 7 -23.82 -18.48 -48.40
C ARG A 7 -23.76 -19.23 -47.07
N GLN A 8 -23.57 -20.54 -47.20
CA GLN A 8 -23.17 -21.40 -46.11
C GLN A 8 -21.78 -20.96 -45.66
N ARG A 9 -21.73 -20.14 -44.61
CA ARG A 9 -20.49 -19.62 -44.02
C ARG A 9 -19.69 -20.79 -43.44
N LEU A 10 -18.64 -21.15 -44.15
CA LEU A 10 -17.69 -22.22 -43.82
C LEU A 10 -16.48 -21.71 -43.02
N ASP A 11 -16.67 -20.72 -42.16
CA ASP A 11 -15.56 -19.95 -41.58
C ASP A 11 -15.41 -20.07 -40.06
N THR A 12 -16.10 -21.04 -39.44
CA THR A 12 -15.92 -21.31 -38.01
C THR A 12 -15.05 -22.56 -37.86
N PRO A 13 -13.75 -22.44 -37.52
CA PRO A 13 -12.98 -23.63 -37.20
C PRO A 13 -13.63 -24.31 -35.99
N ARG A 14 -14.24 -25.49 -36.20
CA ARG A 14 -14.69 -26.38 -35.13
C ARG A 14 -13.47 -26.91 -34.39
N THR A 15 -12.93 -26.11 -33.47
CA THR A 15 -11.90 -26.56 -32.53
C THR A 15 -12.55 -27.30 -31.37
N SER A 16 -13.24 -28.41 -31.66
CA SER A 16 -13.67 -29.35 -30.62
C SER A 16 -12.48 -30.21 -30.17
N ARG A 17 -11.38 -29.58 -29.74
CA ARG A 17 -10.36 -30.28 -28.97
C ARG A 17 -10.82 -30.21 -27.53
N ARG A 18 -11.63 -31.20 -27.13
CA ARG A 18 -12.05 -31.45 -25.74
C ARG A 18 -10.78 -31.74 -24.94
N ARG A 19 -10.05 -30.69 -24.56
CA ARG A 19 -8.91 -30.78 -23.65
C ARG A 19 -9.48 -31.25 -22.33
N PHE A 20 -9.28 -32.52 -22.02
CA PHE A 20 -9.29 -33.03 -20.64
C PHE A 20 -8.18 -32.27 -19.90
N THR A 21 -8.48 -31.06 -19.46
CA THR A 21 -7.68 -30.39 -18.44
C THR A 21 -8.25 -30.93 -17.13
N PRO A 22 -7.52 -31.75 -16.38
CA PRO A 22 -7.89 -31.98 -15.00
C PRO A 22 -7.90 -30.60 -14.34
N ARG A 23 -9.10 -30.10 -14.00
CA ARG A 23 -9.23 -28.88 -13.20
C ARG A 23 -8.78 -29.23 -11.80
N VAL A 24 -7.47 -29.16 -11.60
CA VAL A 24 -6.90 -29.18 -10.26
C VAL A 24 -7.43 -27.93 -9.58
N ASP A 25 -8.25 -28.12 -8.54
CA ASP A 25 -8.84 -27.02 -7.79
C ASP A 25 -7.73 -26.30 -7.01
N ILE A 26 -7.27 -25.18 -7.59
CA ILE A 26 -6.16 -24.37 -7.08
C ILE A 26 -6.50 -23.82 -5.68
N GLU A 27 -7.79 -23.66 -5.36
CA GLU A 27 -8.27 -23.19 -4.08
C GLU A 27 -8.13 -24.27 -2.99
N ALA A 28 -8.49 -25.52 -3.33
CA ALA A 28 -8.33 -26.67 -2.44
C ALA A 28 -6.85 -26.93 -2.11
N VAL A 29 -5.98 -26.90 -3.13
CA VAL A 29 -4.53 -27.02 -2.93
C VAL A 29 -4.00 -25.87 -2.08
N GLY A 30 -4.57 -24.66 -2.19
CA GLY A 30 -4.12 -23.48 -1.46
C GLY A 30 -4.32 -23.59 0.04
N ARG A 31 -5.51 -24.03 0.44
CA ARG A 31 -5.83 -24.27 1.85
C ARG A 31 -4.97 -25.38 2.45
N ILE A 32 -4.69 -26.44 1.68
CA ILE A 32 -3.81 -27.53 2.10
C ILE A 32 -2.38 -27.02 2.28
N SER A 33 -1.83 -26.28 1.31
CA SER A 33 -0.49 -25.71 1.39
C SER A 33 -0.32 -24.77 2.59
N GLU A 34 -1.32 -23.93 2.88
CA GLU A 34 -1.28 -23.03 4.03
C GLU A 34 -1.33 -23.76 5.38
N SER A 35 -2.10 -24.86 5.46
CA SER A 35 -2.09 -25.74 6.64
C SER A 35 -0.74 -26.44 6.81
N ILE A 36 -0.16 -26.94 5.72
CA ILE A 36 1.15 -27.60 5.72
C ILE A 36 2.25 -26.62 6.11
N ALA A 37 2.23 -25.39 5.58
CA ALA A 37 3.21 -24.35 5.89
C ALA A 37 3.21 -23.99 7.39
N ARG A 38 2.02 -23.82 7.98
CA ARG A 38 1.89 -23.58 9.44
C ARG A 38 2.35 -24.77 10.27
N PHE A 39 2.09 -25.99 9.81
CA PHE A 39 2.47 -27.22 10.50
C PHE A 39 3.99 -27.47 10.46
N LEU A 40 4.61 -27.36 9.28
CA LEU A 40 6.05 -27.55 9.08
C LEU A 40 6.90 -26.40 9.66
N GLY A 41 6.36 -25.18 9.71
CA GLY A 41 7.03 -24.03 10.32
C GLY A 41 7.05 -24.04 11.85
N THR A 42 6.31 -24.96 12.49
CA THR A 42 6.27 -25.10 13.94
C THR A 42 7.23 -26.21 14.39
N GLY A 43 8.04 -25.96 15.44
CA GLY A 43 8.95 -26.98 16.01
C GLY A 43 8.27 -28.28 16.50
N ARG A 44 6.94 -28.27 16.61
CA ARG A 44 6.10 -29.41 16.93
C ARG A 44 6.18 -30.55 15.89
N TYR A 45 6.36 -30.23 14.60
CA TYR A 45 6.54 -31.26 13.57
C TYR A 45 7.80 -32.09 13.81
N LEU A 46 8.93 -31.41 14.06
CA LEU A 46 10.21 -32.05 14.36
C LEU A 46 10.10 -32.92 15.62
N ALA A 47 9.46 -32.42 16.68
CA ALA A 47 9.26 -33.19 17.91
C ALA A 47 8.47 -34.49 17.67
N ILE A 48 7.35 -34.42 16.92
CA ILE A 48 6.55 -35.61 16.58
C ILE A 48 7.37 -36.58 15.73
N GLN A 49 8.11 -36.08 14.74
CA GLN A 49 8.93 -36.92 13.86
C GLN A 49 10.05 -37.64 14.63
N THR A 50 10.72 -36.95 15.55
CA THR A 50 11.73 -37.57 16.43
C THR A 50 11.13 -38.66 17.31
N VAL A 51 9.97 -38.40 17.94
CA VAL A 51 9.29 -39.40 18.77
C VAL A 51 8.92 -40.63 17.95
N LEU A 52 8.40 -40.45 16.73
CA LEU A 52 8.04 -41.56 15.84
C LEU A 52 9.28 -42.43 15.52
N VAL A 53 10.41 -41.82 15.19
CA VAL A 53 11.67 -42.53 14.93
C VAL A 53 12.14 -43.32 16.16
N VAL A 54 12.13 -42.70 17.33
CA VAL A 54 12.53 -43.34 18.59
C VAL A 54 11.62 -44.53 18.91
N VAL A 55 10.30 -44.36 18.76
CA VAL A 55 9.31 -45.43 18.97
C VAL A 55 9.52 -46.57 17.97
N TRP A 56 9.82 -46.26 16.71
CA TRP A 56 10.10 -47.28 15.69
C TRP A 56 11.34 -48.10 16.04
N ILE A 57 12.43 -47.44 16.42
CA ILE A 57 13.66 -48.09 16.86
C ILE A 57 13.38 -48.96 18.09
N ALA A 58 12.67 -48.44 19.10
CA ALA A 58 12.32 -49.19 20.31
C ALA A 58 11.44 -50.41 20.02
N PHE A 59 10.44 -50.26 19.15
CA PHE A 59 9.59 -51.36 18.70
C PHE A 59 10.41 -52.45 18.02
N ASN A 60 11.36 -52.08 17.16
CA ASN A 60 12.24 -53.02 16.50
C ASN A 60 13.15 -53.79 17.48
N LEU A 61 13.69 -53.09 18.49
CA LEU A 61 14.53 -53.70 19.54
C LEU A 61 13.76 -54.72 20.39
N ILE A 62 12.46 -54.50 20.63
CA ILE A 62 11.61 -55.44 21.38
C ILE A 62 11.17 -56.61 20.48
N ALA A 63 10.88 -56.33 19.20
CA ALA A 63 10.48 -57.32 18.20
C ALA A 63 11.66 -58.07 17.56
N VAL A 64 12.83 -58.13 18.23
CA VAL A 64 14.05 -58.81 17.74
C VAL A 64 13.80 -60.29 17.41
N SER A 65 12.92 -60.97 18.15
CA SER A 65 12.56 -62.38 17.88
C SER A 65 11.90 -62.59 16.51
N LEU A 66 11.26 -61.56 15.93
CA LEU A 66 10.61 -61.60 14.61
C LEU A 66 11.51 -61.08 13.48
N ARG A 67 12.71 -60.55 13.78
CA ARG A 67 13.67 -59.97 12.81
C ARG A 67 12.99 -59.07 11.76
N PHE A 68 12.03 -58.26 12.17
CA PHE A 68 11.17 -57.49 11.27
C PHE A 68 11.95 -56.40 10.49
N ASP A 69 13.03 -55.84 11.06
CA ASP A 69 13.98 -54.96 10.35
C ASP A 69 15.34 -54.91 11.09
N PRO A 70 16.26 -55.88 10.87
CA PRO A 70 17.56 -55.95 11.56
C PRO A 70 18.47 -54.75 11.24
N TYR A 71 19.41 -54.43 12.13
CA TYR A 71 20.43 -53.41 11.89
C TYR A 71 21.12 -53.66 10.53
N PRO A 72 21.11 -52.71 9.57
CA PRO A 72 21.01 -51.25 9.71
C PRO A 72 19.63 -50.60 9.40
N PHE A 73 18.50 -51.25 9.75
CA PHE A 73 17.13 -50.71 9.58
C PHE A 73 16.77 -50.30 8.13
N ILE A 74 16.73 -51.27 7.22
CA ILE A 74 16.51 -51.04 5.78
C ILE A 74 15.13 -50.46 5.49
N LEU A 75 14.10 -50.86 6.25
CA LEU A 75 12.74 -50.38 6.03
C LEU A 75 12.59 -48.92 6.46
N LEU A 76 13.20 -48.55 7.59
CA LEU A 76 13.24 -47.15 8.03
C LEU A 76 13.97 -46.27 7.02
N ASN A 77 15.11 -46.72 6.50
CA ASN A 77 15.84 -46.01 5.45
C ASN A 77 15.03 -45.86 4.16
N LEU A 78 14.32 -46.91 3.74
CA LEU A 78 13.47 -46.87 2.54
C LEU A 78 12.30 -45.89 2.72
N ALA A 79 11.69 -45.87 3.90
CA ALA A 79 10.61 -44.94 4.24
C ALA A 79 11.11 -43.48 4.20
N PHE A 80 12.27 -43.18 4.80
CA PHE A 80 12.86 -41.84 4.74
C PHE A 80 13.25 -41.43 3.32
N SER A 81 13.79 -42.35 2.53
CA SER A 81 14.16 -42.09 1.13
C SER A 81 12.91 -41.73 0.30
N THR A 82 11.82 -42.45 0.50
CA THR A 82 10.54 -42.17 -0.16
C THR A 82 9.91 -40.88 0.34
N GLN A 83 9.98 -40.61 1.65
CA GLN A 83 9.52 -39.35 2.26
C GLN A 83 10.24 -38.15 1.63
N ALA A 84 11.56 -38.21 1.49
CA ALA A 84 12.34 -37.15 0.85
C ALA A 84 11.99 -37.00 -0.63
N ALA A 85 11.84 -38.12 -1.36
CA ALA A 85 11.50 -38.12 -2.78
C ALA A 85 10.13 -37.47 -3.07
N TYR A 86 9.14 -37.69 -2.20
CA TYR A 86 7.81 -37.06 -2.34
C TYR A 86 7.76 -35.63 -1.76
N ALA A 87 8.61 -35.31 -0.78
CA ALA A 87 8.71 -33.95 -0.24
C ALA A 87 9.18 -32.94 -1.29
N ALA A 88 10.17 -33.30 -2.12
CA ALA A 88 10.72 -32.41 -3.14
C ALA A 88 9.66 -31.80 -4.10
N PRO A 89 8.80 -32.58 -4.78
CA PRO A 89 7.76 -32.01 -5.66
C PRO A 89 6.68 -31.23 -4.89
N LEU A 90 6.34 -31.63 -3.67
CA LEU A 90 5.40 -30.86 -2.83
C LEU A 90 5.98 -29.50 -2.43
N ILE A 91 7.26 -29.46 -2.08
CA ILE A 91 7.96 -28.22 -1.75
C ILE A 91 8.03 -27.32 -2.99
N LEU A 92 8.34 -27.86 -4.17
CA LEU A 92 8.34 -27.09 -5.42
C LEU A 92 6.96 -26.49 -5.75
N LEU A 93 5.88 -27.23 -5.50
CA LEU A 93 4.52 -26.71 -5.67
C LEU A 93 4.20 -25.61 -4.65
N ALA A 94 4.64 -25.76 -3.40
CA ALA A 94 4.48 -24.73 -2.38
C ALA A 94 5.30 -23.46 -2.73
N GLN A 95 6.53 -23.63 -3.22
CA GLN A 95 7.41 -22.54 -3.64
C GLN A 95 6.85 -21.76 -4.82
N ASN A 96 6.45 -22.44 -5.91
CA ASN A 96 5.82 -21.79 -7.07
C ASN A 96 4.60 -20.94 -6.68
N ARG A 97 3.84 -21.38 -5.68
CA ARG A 97 2.70 -20.61 -5.17
C ARG A 97 3.11 -19.41 -4.34
N GLN A 98 4.12 -19.57 -3.49
CA GLN A 98 4.66 -18.48 -2.69
C GLN A 98 5.22 -17.40 -3.62
N GLU A 99 6.03 -17.78 -4.61
CA GLU A 99 6.58 -16.87 -5.61
C GLU A 99 5.49 -16.12 -6.40
N ASN A 100 4.40 -16.80 -6.77
CA ASN A 100 3.29 -16.14 -7.46
C ASN A 100 2.57 -15.11 -6.56
N ARG A 101 2.36 -15.43 -5.28
CA ARG A 101 1.79 -14.49 -4.30
C ARG A 101 2.72 -13.29 -4.08
N ASP A 102 4.01 -13.55 -3.90
CA ASP A 102 5.03 -12.52 -3.68
C ASP A 102 5.14 -11.60 -4.91
N ARG A 103 5.04 -12.17 -6.12
CA ARG A 103 5.00 -11.39 -7.36
C ARG A 103 3.78 -10.47 -7.43
N VAL A 104 2.58 -10.97 -7.14
CA VAL A 104 1.35 -10.15 -7.16
C VAL A 104 1.45 -9.03 -6.12
N ALA A 105 1.92 -9.33 -4.90
CA ALA A 105 2.12 -8.34 -3.86
C ALA A 105 3.11 -7.24 -4.31
N LEU A 106 4.23 -7.64 -4.94
CA LEU A 106 5.23 -6.71 -5.45
C LEU A 106 4.70 -5.84 -6.61
N GLU A 107 3.86 -6.40 -7.50
CA GLU A 107 3.21 -5.65 -8.57
C GLU A 107 2.20 -4.63 -8.00
N GLU A 108 1.42 -4.99 -6.98
CA GLU A 108 0.54 -4.05 -6.28
C GLU A 108 1.31 -2.94 -5.58
N ASP A 109 2.38 -3.27 -4.87
CA ASP A 109 3.21 -2.28 -4.17
C ASP A 109 3.85 -1.29 -5.15
N ARG A 110 4.34 -1.77 -6.30
CA ARG A 110 4.83 -0.90 -7.38
C ARG A 110 3.75 0.05 -7.88
N ARG A 111 2.55 -0.46 -8.15
CA ARG A 111 1.42 0.37 -8.60
C ARG A 111 1.03 1.43 -7.56
N ARG A 112 1.02 1.06 -6.28
CA ARG A 112 0.76 2.01 -5.18
C ARG A 112 1.84 3.08 -5.07
N ALA A 113 3.12 2.69 -5.25
CA ALA A 113 4.23 3.63 -5.23
C ALA A 113 4.15 4.64 -6.40
N GLU A 114 3.80 4.17 -7.60
CA GLU A 114 3.57 5.03 -8.77
C GLU A 114 2.43 6.03 -8.53
N GLN A 115 1.30 5.57 -7.98
CA GLN A 115 0.16 6.42 -7.62
C GLN A 115 0.56 7.47 -6.58
N THR A 116 1.21 7.04 -5.49
CA THR A 116 1.66 7.94 -4.42
C THR A 116 2.63 9.00 -4.96
N LYS A 117 3.52 8.61 -5.87
CA LYS A 117 4.43 9.54 -6.54
C LYS A 117 3.67 10.57 -7.38
N ALA A 118 2.70 10.12 -8.20
CA ALA A 118 1.87 11.00 -9.02
C ALA A 118 1.05 11.98 -8.16
N ASP A 119 0.45 11.50 -7.07
CA ASP A 119 -0.31 12.32 -6.13
C ASP A 119 0.60 13.37 -5.47
N THR A 120 1.82 12.98 -5.07
CA THR A 120 2.79 13.91 -4.49
C THR A 120 3.24 14.96 -5.51
N GLU A 121 3.50 14.58 -6.76
CA GLU A 121 3.83 15.52 -7.84
C GLU A 121 2.67 16.48 -8.14
N TYR A 122 1.43 15.99 -8.12
CA TYR A 122 0.24 16.80 -8.28
C TYR A 122 0.10 17.82 -7.15
N LEU A 123 0.17 17.37 -5.89
CA LEU A 123 0.11 18.25 -4.72
C LEU A 123 1.24 19.29 -4.72
N ALA A 124 2.46 18.91 -5.13
CA ALA A 124 3.58 19.84 -5.22
C ALA A 124 3.34 20.93 -6.28
N ARG A 125 2.77 20.58 -7.44
CA ARG A 125 2.40 21.56 -8.48
C ARG A 125 1.29 22.49 -8.01
N GLU A 126 0.26 21.94 -7.37
CA GLU A 126 -0.86 22.72 -6.84
C GLU A 126 -0.39 23.68 -5.73
N LEU A 127 0.49 23.21 -4.83
CA LEU A 127 1.09 24.03 -3.80
C LEU A 127 1.97 25.15 -4.39
N ALA A 128 2.72 24.87 -5.46
CA ALA A 128 3.52 25.87 -6.15
C ALA A 128 2.64 26.93 -6.83
N ALA A 129 1.54 26.52 -7.48
CA ALA A 129 0.56 27.43 -8.07
C ALA A 129 -0.13 28.30 -6.99
N LEU A 130 -0.57 27.69 -5.89
CA LEU A 130 -1.14 28.39 -4.74
C LEU A 130 -0.15 29.40 -4.14
N ARG A 131 1.12 29.02 -4.01
CA ARG A 131 2.18 29.90 -3.51
C ARG A 131 2.36 31.13 -4.40
N ILE A 132 2.30 30.98 -5.73
CA ILE A 132 2.40 32.10 -6.67
C ILE A 132 1.17 33.00 -6.52
N ALA A 133 -0.04 32.43 -6.53
CA ALA A 133 -1.28 33.19 -6.38
C ALA A 133 -1.33 33.98 -5.06
N VAL A 134 -0.94 33.36 -3.93
CA VAL A 134 -0.87 34.06 -2.63
C VAL A 134 0.26 35.09 -2.61
N GLY A 135 1.41 34.79 -3.24
CA GLY A 135 2.53 35.73 -3.36
C GLY A 135 2.17 37.01 -4.14
N GLU A 136 1.31 36.90 -5.14
CA GLU A 136 0.78 38.06 -5.88
C GLU A 136 -0.23 38.87 -5.05
N VAL A 137 -1.15 38.21 -4.34
CA VAL A 137 -2.22 38.87 -3.55
C VAL A 137 -1.70 39.51 -2.24
N VAL A 138 -0.61 39.00 -1.67
CA VAL A 138 0.07 39.59 -0.50
C VAL A 138 1.36 40.27 -0.94
N THR A 139 1.27 41.18 -1.91
CA THR A 139 2.43 42.04 -2.22
C THR A 139 2.66 42.98 -1.03
N ARG A 140 3.92 43.16 -0.61
CA ARG A 140 4.31 44.07 0.50
C ARG A 140 3.70 45.46 0.35
N ASP A 141 3.56 45.92 -0.89
CA ASP A 141 3.00 47.22 -1.22
C ASP A 141 1.49 47.30 -0.99
N TYR A 142 0.74 46.21 -1.22
CA TYR A 142 -0.69 46.15 -0.89
C TYR A 142 -0.89 46.20 0.63
N LEU A 143 -0.17 45.36 1.38
CA LEU A 143 -0.17 45.38 2.85
C LEU A 143 0.23 46.75 3.42
N ARG A 144 1.22 47.43 2.81
CA ARG A 144 1.61 48.79 3.20
C ARG A 144 0.50 49.80 2.93
N ARG A 145 -0.13 49.73 1.76
CA ARG A 145 -1.20 50.65 1.37
C ARG A 145 -2.40 50.49 2.29
N GLU A 146 -2.81 49.26 2.59
CA GLU A 146 -3.90 48.99 3.53
C GLU A 146 -3.56 49.41 4.97
N LEU A 147 -2.30 49.23 5.40
CA LEU A 147 -1.84 49.73 6.70
C LEU A 147 -1.82 51.27 6.78
N GLU A 148 -1.46 51.94 5.68
CA GLU A 148 -1.51 53.41 5.58
C GLU A 148 -2.95 53.92 5.58
N GLU A 149 -3.84 53.30 4.82
CA GLU A 149 -5.27 53.63 4.77
C GLU A 149 -5.93 53.47 6.15
N VAL A 150 -5.70 52.33 6.82
CA VAL A 150 -6.19 52.12 8.19
C VAL A 150 -5.62 53.15 9.17
N ARG A 151 -4.34 53.54 9.01
CA ARG A 151 -3.71 54.55 9.87
C ARG A 151 -4.31 55.94 9.65
N GLU A 152 -4.58 56.31 8.41
CA GLU A 152 -5.15 57.59 8.04
C GLU A 152 -6.59 57.72 8.57
N LEU A 153 -7.41 56.69 8.40
CA LEU A 153 -8.75 56.61 9.02
C LEU A 153 -8.69 56.74 10.55
N LEU A 154 -7.69 56.14 11.19
CA LEU A 154 -7.51 56.25 12.64
C LEU A 154 -7.13 57.67 13.08
N ASP A 155 -6.32 58.36 12.28
CA ASP A 155 -5.89 59.74 12.56
C ASP A 155 -7.02 60.75 12.30
N GLU A 156 -7.86 60.53 11.28
CA GLU A 156 -9.10 61.30 11.09
C GLU A 156 -10.05 61.15 12.28
N LEU A 157 -10.28 59.93 12.77
CA LEU A 157 -11.11 59.69 13.95
C LEU A 157 -10.53 60.37 15.20
N LYS A 158 -9.20 60.39 15.36
CA LYS A 158 -8.55 61.12 16.46
C LYS A 158 -8.66 62.63 16.30
N ALA A 159 -8.54 63.15 15.08
CA ALA A 159 -8.65 64.58 14.78
C ALA A 159 -10.07 65.09 15.00
N ALA A 160 -11.09 64.33 14.57
CA ALA A 160 -12.50 64.60 14.83
C ALA A 160 -12.82 64.61 16.34
N LYS A 161 -12.02 63.90 17.15
CA LYS A 161 -12.17 63.86 18.61
C LYS A 161 -11.44 65.00 19.35
N LYS A 162 -10.60 65.81 18.70
CA LYS A 162 -9.92 66.96 19.34
C LYS A 162 -10.81 68.22 19.25
N PRO A 163 -11.30 68.79 20.37
CA PRO A 163 -12.07 70.03 20.32
C PRO A 163 -11.19 71.22 19.94
N LYS A 164 -11.62 72.02 18.95
CA LYS A 164 -10.97 73.27 18.55
C LYS A 164 -10.94 74.26 19.72
N LYS A 165 -9.74 74.55 20.22
CA LYS A 165 -9.52 75.56 21.26
C LYS A 165 -9.54 76.95 20.59
N ASN A 166 -10.68 77.64 20.65
CA ASN A 166 -10.79 79.03 20.20
C ASN A 166 -9.92 79.93 21.09
N VAL A 167 -8.89 80.55 20.53
CA VAL A 167 -8.11 81.59 21.20
C VAL A 167 -8.76 82.94 20.87
N PRO A 168 -9.23 83.73 21.86
CA PRO A 168 -9.87 85.00 21.60
C PRO A 168 -8.85 86.08 21.18
N ALA A 169 -9.25 86.94 20.25
CA ALA A 169 -8.47 88.07 19.76
C ALA A 169 -8.19 89.09 20.87
N LYS A 170 -6.94 89.57 20.96
CA LYS A 170 -6.53 90.62 21.91
C LYS A 170 -7.19 91.96 21.54
N PRO A 171 -7.75 92.71 22.50
CA PRO A 171 -8.28 94.04 22.22
C PRO A 171 -7.14 95.04 22.04
N THR A 172 -7.24 95.84 20.99
CA THR A 172 -6.42 97.04 20.77
C THR A 172 -6.73 98.06 21.86
N ARG A 173 -5.75 98.31 22.75
CA ARG A 173 -5.84 99.33 23.81
C ARG A 173 -5.36 100.65 23.20
N ASP A 174 -6.32 101.44 22.75
CA ASP A 174 -6.18 102.84 22.41
C ASP A 174 -5.83 103.63 23.69
N TRP A 175 -4.74 104.40 23.66
CA TRP A 175 -4.40 105.39 24.68
C TRP A 175 -4.07 106.68 23.95
N ASP A 176 -5.13 107.40 23.63
CA ASP A 176 -5.08 108.83 23.42
C ASP A 176 -4.89 109.55 24.77
N GLU A 177 -4.40 110.80 24.70
CA GLU A 177 -4.38 111.80 25.77
C GLU A 177 -3.49 111.57 27.00
N SER A 178 -2.36 112.29 27.08
CA SER A 178 -2.24 113.57 27.82
C SER A 178 -0.82 113.88 28.31
N VAL A 179 -0.44 115.15 28.07
CA VAL A 179 0.68 115.96 28.62
C VAL A 179 2.05 115.85 27.93
#